data_AF-A0A397J664-F1
#
_entry.id   AF-A0A397J664-F1
#
_cell.length_a   1.000
_cell.length_b   1.000
_cell.length_c   1.000
_cell.angle_alpha   90.00
_cell.angle_beta   90.00
_cell.angle_gamma   90.00
#
_symmetry.space_group_name_H-M   'P 1'
#
loop_
_entity.id
_entity.type
_entity.pdbx_description
1 polymer ?
#
loop_
_entity_poly.entity_id
_entity_poly.type
_entity_poly.pdbx_seq_one_letter_code
_entity_poly.pdbx_strand_id
1 'polypeptide(L)'
;MLQIFPYLEVGKQLCHPHYCSIVEVDREKDFFSSNIHALTKVLYQLHRQDCVDLELDPAKFKNIIESACPQLDGFFNYLVNTIIPKERSAYNKNETKKSIVGLCYLIAGLRNKFVNQHKLEVGLYLMASGATWEA
;
A
#
# COMPACT_ATOMS: atom_id res chain seq x y z
N MET A 1 -5.51 -26.50 20.12
CA MET A 1 -5.32 -26.66 21.57
C MET A 1 -5.08 -25.26 22.12
N LEU A 2 -5.99 -24.69 22.91
CA LEU A 2 -5.84 -23.33 23.43
C LEU A 2 -4.71 -23.32 24.46
N GLN A 3 -3.71 -22.46 24.26
CA GLN A 3 -2.61 -22.31 25.20
C GLN A 3 -3.13 -21.56 26.43
N ILE A 4 -3.21 -22.24 27.57
CA ILE A 4 -3.71 -21.65 28.82
C ILE A 4 -2.51 -21.07 29.56
N PHE A 5 -2.51 -19.75 29.75
CA PHE A 5 -1.47 -19.05 30.50
C PHE A 5 -1.92 -18.89 31.96
N PRO A 6 -1.39 -19.67 32.92
CA PRO A 6 -1.88 -19.72 34.30
C PRO A 6 -1.69 -18.40 35.08
N TYR A 7 -0.95 -17.44 34.52
CA TYR A 7 -0.68 -16.13 35.11
C TYR A 7 -1.59 -15.01 34.56
N LEU A 8 -2.49 -15.28 33.61
CA LEU A 8 -3.51 -14.34 33.15
C LEU A 8 -4.84 -14.59 33.88
N GLU A 9 -5.07 -13.85 34.96
CA GLU A 9 -6.37 -13.80 35.63
C GLU A 9 -7.27 -12.73 34.98
N VAL A 10 -8.58 -12.99 34.94
CA VAL A 10 -9.57 -12.03 34.42
C VAL A 10 -9.48 -10.73 35.21
N GLY A 11 -9.21 -9.62 34.52
CA GLY A 11 -9.10 -8.28 35.11
C GLY A 11 -7.66 -7.81 35.43
N LYS A 12 -6.64 -8.65 35.20
CA LYS A 12 -5.22 -8.23 35.30
C LYS A 12 -4.69 -7.75 33.95
N GLN A 13 -3.91 -6.66 33.96
CA GLN A 13 -3.26 -6.14 32.76
C GLN A 13 -2.01 -6.96 32.43
N LEU A 14 -1.86 -7.36 31.17
CA LEU A 14 -0.63 -7.95 30.64
C LEU A 14 0.52 -6.96 30.75
N CYS A 15 1.69 -7.42 31.18
CA CYS A 15 2.90 -6.59 31.06
C CYS A 15 3.27 -6.42 29.57
N HIS A 16 3.83 -5.26 29.24
CA HIS A 16 4.12 -4.87 27.85
C HIS A 16 4.88 -5.95 27.05
N PRO A 17 5.93 -6.62 27.58
CA PRO A 17 6.64 -7.67 26.84
C PRO A 17 5.75 -8.88 26.49
N HIS A 18 4.88 -9.30 27.41
CA HIS A 18 3.97 -10.43 27.18
C HIS A 18 2.75 -10.06 26.33
N TYR A 19 2.30 -8.81 26.40
CA TYR A 19 1.32 -8.27 25.46
C TYR A 19 1.85 -8.35 24.02
N CYS A 20 3.08 -7.85 23.80
CA CYS A 20 3.74 -7.95 22.50
C CYS A 20 3.92 -9.41 22.08
N SER A 21 4.27 -10.33 22.98
CA SER A 21 4.41 -11.75 22.63
C SER A 21 3.09 -12.52 22.45
N ILE A 22 1.92 -11.89 22.58
CA ILE A 22 0.61 -12.52 22.33
C ILE A 22 -0.06 -11.84 21.13
N VAL A 23 0.07 -10.51 21.03
CA VAL A 23 -0.53 -9.71 19.96
C VAL A 23 0.40 -9.57 18.75
N GLU A 24 1.72 -9.61 18.94
CA GLU A 24 2.74 -9.39 17.89
C GLU A 24 3.52 -10.68 17.53
N VAL A 25 2.96 -11.87 17.81
CA VAL A 25 3.61 -13.18 17.53
C VAL A 25 3.92 -13.37 16.06
N ASP A 26 3.08 -12.85 15.16
CA ASP A 26 3.29 -12.95 13.71
C ASP A 26 4.10 -11.77 13.16
N ARG A 27 5.27 -11.50 13.75
CA ARG A 27 6.37 -10.82 13.05
C ARG A 27 7.22 -11.81 12.24
N GLU A 28 6.60 -12.83 11.63
CA GLU A 28 7.07 -13.15 10.27
C GLU A 28 6.94 -11.85 9.48
N LYS A 29 8.00 -11.48 8.76
CA LYS A 29 8.12 -10.22 8.06
C LYS A 29 6.94 -10.07 7.10
N ASP A 30 5.86 -9.41 7.55
CA ASP A 30 4.60 -9.34 6.82
C ASP A 30 4.91 -8.84 5.40
N PHE A 31 4.66 -9.73 4.43
CA PHE A 31 4.95 -9.48 3.02
C PHE A 31 4.27 -8.18 2.59
N PHE A 32 3.06 -7.93 3.07
CA PHE A 32 2.32 -6.72 2.77
C PHE A 32 2.99 -5.50 3.41
N SER A 33 3.16 -5.48 4.74
CA SER A 33 3.81 -4.36 5.46
C SER A 33 5.21 -4.02 4.92
N SER A 34 6.01 -5.04 4.61
CA SER A 34 7.37 -4.86 4.09
C SER A 34 7.39 -4.26 2.69
N ASN A 35 6.44 -4.66 1.83
CA ASN A 35 6.30 -4.11 0.49
C ASN A 35 5.69 -2.71 0.51
N ILE A 36 4.74 -2.42 1.41
CA ILE A 36 4.28 -1.05 1.64
C ILE A 36 5.44 -0.17 2.11
N HIS A 37 6.29 -0.66 3.01
CA HIS A 37 7.47 0.08 3.43
C HIS A 37 8.40 0.41 2.25
N ALA A 38 8.72 -0.59 1.43
CA ALA A 38 9.57 -0.41 0.25
C ALA A 38 8.95 0.55 -0.78
N LEU A 39 7.66 0.36 -1.10
CA LEU A 39 6.92 1.19 -2.04
C LEU A 39 6.93 2.66 -1.62
N THR A 40 6.57 2.94 -0.36
CA THR A 40 6.54 4.33 0.14
C THR A 40 7.90 5.01 0.13
N LYS A 41 8.98 4.25 0.35
CA LYS A 41 10.35 4.76 0.24
C LYS A 41 10.74 5.08 -1.21
N VAL A 42 10.45 4.17 -2.14
CA VAL A 42 10.72 4.37 -3.58
C VAL A 42 9.97 5.59 -4.11
N LEU A 43 8.67 5.71 -3.83
CA LEU A 43 7.86 6.83 -4.30
C LEU A 43 8.34 8.17 -3.71
N TYR A 44 8.80 8.18 -2.46
CA TYR A 44 9.41 9.38 -1.87
C TYR A 44 10.68 9.80 -2.63
N GLN A 45 11.57 8.84 -2.95
CA GLN A 45 12.83 9.12 -3.65
C GLN A 45 12.58 9.64 -5.06
N LEU A 46 11.71 8.97 -5.83
CA LEU A 46 11.38 9.36 -7.20
C LEU A 46 10.80 10.78 -7.30
N HIS A 47 9.90 11.14 -6.38
CA HIS A 47 9.26 12.46 -6.42
C HIS A 47 10.14 13.58 -5.86
N ARG A 48 11.02 13.31 -4.89
CA ARG A 48 11.82 14.36 -4.22
C ARG A 48 13.24 14.50 -4.72
N GLN A 49 13.90 13.39 -5.06
CA GLN A 49 15.30 13.39 -5.47
C GLN A 49 15.42 13.48 -6.99
N ASP A 50 14.57 12.74 -7.70
CA ASP A 50 14.65 12.62 -9.15
C ASP A 50 13.67 13.56 -9.90
N CYS A 51 12.83 14.31 -9.16
CA CYS A 51 11.82 15.23 -9.69
C CYS A 51 10.98 14.62 -10.84
N VAL A 52 10.65 13.34 -10.73
CA VAL A 52 9.84 12.65 -11.73
C VAL A 52 8.37 13.02 -11.54
N ASP A 53 7.70 13.37 -12.63
CA ASP A 53 6.26 13.63 -12.64
C ASP A 53 5.45 12.41 -12.23
N LEU A 54 4.23 12.64 -11.77
CA LEU A 54 3.35 11.60 -11.28
C LEU A 54 2.95 10.64 -12.41
N GLU A 55 3.35 9.37 -12.32
CA GLU A 55 2.99 8.35 -13.31
C GLU A 55 1.71 7.63 -12.91
N LEU A 56 0.66 7.81 -13.71
CA LEU A 56 -0.67 7.26 -13.47
C LEU A 56 -0.98 6.05 -14.35
N ASP A 57 -0.19 5.81 -15.40
CA ASP A 57 -0.37 4.61 -16.22
C ASP A 57 0.04 3.36 -15.42
N PRO A 58 -0.84 2.36 -15.25
CA PRO A 58 -0.55 1.19 -14.43
C PRO A 58 0.65 0.36 -14.90
N ALA A 59 0.88 0.27 -16.22
CA ALA A 59 1.98 -0.52 -16.76
C ALA A 59 3.32 0.19 -16.54
N LYS A 60 3.38 1.50 -16.78
CA LYS A 60 4.56 2.30 -16.51
C LYS A 60 4.85 2.39 -15.01
N PHE A 61 3.83 2.63 -14.19
CA PHE A 61 3.96 2.67 -12.73
C PHE A 61 4.58 1.38 -12.19
N LYS A 62 4.05 0.22 -12.60
CA LYS A 62 4.61 -1.09 -12.27
C LYS A 62 6.09 -1.17 -12.62
N ASN A 63 6.46 -0.85 -13.86
CA ASN A 63 7.85 -0.95 -14.31
C ASN A 63 8.77 -0.03 -13.50
N ILE A 64 8.33 1.18 -13.15
CA ILE A 64 9.11 2.13 -12.34
C ILE A 64 9.40 1.56 -10.96
N ILE A 65 8.37 1.07 -10.26
CA ILE A 65 8.55 0.58 -8.88
C ILE A 65 9.37 -0.72 -8.83
N GLU A 66 9.17 -1.63 -9.79
CA GLU A 66 9.89 -2.91 -9.85
C GLU A 66 11.35 -2.71 -10.26
N SER A 67 11.63 -1.74 -11.15
CA SER A 67 13.00 -1.37 -11.53
C SER A 67 13.74 -0.66 -10.38
N ALA A 68 13.04 0.14 -9.58
CA ALA A 68 13.64 0.87 -8.46
C ALA A 68 13.93 -0.04 -7.25
N CYS A 69 13.13 -1.07 -7.02
CA CYS A 69 13.33 -2.01 -5.91
C CYS A 69 12.89 -3.43 -6.28
N PRO A 70 13.81 -4.40 -6.39
CA PRO A 70 13.48 -5.80 -6.69
C PRO A 70 12.53 -6.45 -5.69
N GLN A 71 12.44 -5.93 -4.46
CA GLN A 71 11.48 -6.42 -3.46
C GLN A 71 10.02 -6.19 -3.89
N LEU A 72 9.77 -5.17 -4.72
CA LEU A 72 8.44 -4.82 -5.21
C LEU A 72 8.02 -5.65 -6.43
N ASP A 73 8.90 -6.53 -6.92
CA ASP A 73 8.59 -7.41 -8.04
C ASP A 73 7.35 -8.25 -7.75
N GLY A 74 6.35 -8.13 -8.62
CA GLY A 74 5.08 -8.83 -8.46
C GLY A 74 4.13 -8.23 -7.42
N PHE A 75 4.55 -7.27 -6.59
CA PHE A 75 3.69 -6.68 -5.56
C PHE A 75 2.50 -5.92 -6.16
N PHE A 76 2.71 -5.17 -7.24
CA PHE A 76 1.60 -4.51 -7.93
C PHE A 76 0.60 -5.52 -8.52
N ASN A 77 1.10 -6.61 -9.11
CA ASN A 77 0.23 -7.67 -9.62
C ASN A 77 -0.53 -8.36 -8.49
N TYR A 78 0.10 -8.55 -7.33
CA TYR A 78 -0.56 -9.03 -6.12
C TYR A 78 -1.73 -8.12 -5.72
N LEU A 79 -1.55 -6.80 -5.68
CA LEU A 79 -2.63 -5.85 -5.38
C LEU A 79 -3.77 -5.93 -6.41
N VAL A 80 -3.43 -5.94 -7.70
CA VAL A 80 -4.39 -6.06 -8.80
C VAL A 80 -5.21 -7.34 -8.69
N ASN A 81 -4.55 -8.48 -8.45
CA ASN A 81 -5.22 -9.78 -8.33
C ASN A 81 -6.04 -9.91 -7.04
N THR A 82 -5.68 -9.17 -5.99
CA THR A 82 -6.41 -9.16 -4.72
C THR A 82 -7.66 -8.31 -4.79
N ILE A 83 -7.60 -7.17 -5.49
CA ILE A 83 -8.69 -6.18 -5.52
C ILE A 83 -9.68 -6.42 -6.66
N ILE A 84 -9.22 -6.90 -7.82
CA ILE A 84 -10.06 -7.05 -9.02
C ILE A 84 -10.66 -8.46 -9.09
N PRO A 85 -12.00 -8.62 -9.06
CA PRO A 85 -12.65 -9.91 -9.31
C PRO A 85 -12.38 -10.42 -10.73
N LYS A 86 -12.26 -11.74 -10.90
CA LYS A 86 -11.89 -12.36 -12.19
C LYS A 86 -12.96 -12.12 -13.26
N GLU A 87 -14.20 -11.94 -12.85
CA GLU A 87 -15.40 -11.83 -13.68
C GLU A 87 -15.62 -10.42 -14.26
N ARG A 88 -14.80 -9.42 -13.90
CA ARG A 88 -14.94 -8.05 -14.44
C ARG A 88 -14.61 -7.95 -15.93
N SER A 89 -15.31 -7.06 -16.63
CA SER A 89 -15.02 -6.68 -18.03
C SER A 89 -13.62 -6.07 -18.16
N ALA A 90 -13.00 -6.20 -19.34
CA ALA A 90 -11.64 -5.71 -19.58
C ALA A 90 -11.51 -4.20 -19.37
N TYR A 91 -12.52 -3.42 -19.78
CA TYR A 91 -12.57 -1.96 -19.57
C TYR A 91 -12.55 -1.60 -18.08
N ASN A 92 -13.46 -2.20 -17.28
CA ASN A 92 -13.51 -1.94 -15.84
C ASN A 92 -12.25 -2.42 -15.11
N LYS A 93 -11.61 -3.49 -15.61
CA LYS A 93 -10.31 -3.95 -15.08
C LYS A 93 -9.23 -2.88 -15.26
N ASN A 94 -9.18 -2.21 -16.41
CA ASN A 94 -8.18 -1.18 -16.66
C ASN A 94 -8.39 0.07 -15.79
N GLU A 95 -9.63 0.54 -15.66
CA GLU A 95 -9.95 1.65 -14.75
C GLU A 95 -9.62 1.32 -13.29
N THR A 96 -9.92 0.09 -12.86
CA THR A 96 -9.58 -0.32 -11.49
C THR A 96 -8.05 -0.35 -11.27
N LYS A 97 -7.26 -0.74 -12.28
CA LYS A 97 -5.79 -0.68 -12.18
C LYS A 97 -5.30 0.76 -11.98
N LYS A 98 -5.89 1.76 -12.65
CA LYS A 98 -5.59 3.18 -12.41
C LYS A 98 -5.94 3.59 -10.98
N SER A 99 -7.10 3.16 -10.46
CA SER A 99 -7.48 3.40 -9.06
C SER A 99 -6.49 2.77 -8.06
N ILE A 100 -5.94 1.59 -8.37
CA ILE A 100 -4.93 0.92 -7.54
C ILE A 100 -3.61 1.70 -7.53
N VAL A 101 -3.20 2.29 -8.65
CA VAL A 101 -2.06 3.23 -8.69
C VAL A 101 -2.34 4.42 -7.77
N GLY A 102 -3.53 5.01 -7.85
CA GLY A 102 -3.93 6.10 -6.95
C GLY A 102 -3.90 5.70 -5.48
N LEU A 103 -4.35 4.48 -5.14
CA LEU A 103 -4.27 3.93 -3.80
C LEU A 103 -2.82 3.81 -3.30
N CYS A 104 -1.88 3.38 -4.16
CA CYS A 104 -0.46 3.32 -3.82
C CYS A 104 0.11 4.68 -3.42
N TYR A 105 -0.23 5.73 -4.18
CA TYR A 105 0.17 7.11 -3.87
C TYR A 105 -0.50 7.66 -2.60
N LEU A 106 -1.77 7.32 -2.36
CA LEU A 106 -2.46 7.70 -1.12
C LEU A 106 -1.79 7.06 0.11
N ILE A 107 -1.46 5.76 0.06
CA ILE A 107 -0.75 5.07 1.14
C ILE A 107 0.62 5.70 1.37
N ALA A 108 1.33 6.08 0.30
CA ALA A 108 2.62 6.77 0.40
C ALA A 108 2.50 8.15 1.07
N GLY A 109 1.49 8.94 0.70
CA GLY A 109 1.19 10.22 1.33
C GLY A 109 0.83 10.09 2.81
N LEU A 110 -0.02 9.11 3.16
CA LEU A 110 -0.40 8.84 4.55
C LEU A 110 0.81 8.46 5.41
N ARG A 111 1.70 7.63 4.87
CA ARG A 111 2.88 7.16 5.61
C ARG A 111 3.96 8.23 5.73
N ASN A 112 3.96 9.20 4.84
CA ASN A 112 4.99 10.21 4.77
C ASN A 112 4.36 11.51 4.23
N LYS A 113 3.88 12.35 5.16
CA LYS A 113 3.19 13.63 4.93
C LYS A 113 3.95 14.58 3.97
N PHE A 114 5.23 14.33 3.76
CA PHE A 114 6.12 15.10 2.89
C PHE A 114 6.24 14.55 1.45
N VAL A 115 5.68 13.38 1.15
CA VAL A 115 5.64 12.78 -0.20
C VAL A 115 4.61 13.48 -1.09
N ASN A 116 3.44 13.83 -0.53
CA ASN A 116 2.35 14.40 -1.30
C ASN A 116 2.08 15.85 -0.88
N GLN A 117 1.94 16.74 -1.85
CA GLN A 117 1.28 18.02 -1.61
C GLN A 117 -0.23 17.79 -1.45
N HIS A 118 -0.91 18.56 -0.59
CA HIS A 118 -2.36 18.46 -0.39
C HIS A 118 -3.16 18.44 -1.72
N LYS A 119 -2.71 19.21 -2.72
CA LYS A 119 -3.31 19.21 -4.07
C LYS A 119 -3.29 17.84 -4.75
N LEU A 120 -2.22 17.08 -4.57
CA LEU A 120 -2.09 15.73 -5.12
C LEU A 120 -3.04 14.76 -4.42
N GLU A 121 -3.16 14.83 -3.09
CA GLU A 121 -4.11 14.00 -2.34
C GLU A 121 -5.56 14.25 -2.80
N VAL A 122 -5.93 15.52 -2.99
CA VAL A 122 -7.24 15.91 -3.53
C VAL A 122 -7.43 15.41 -4.96
N GLY A 123 -6.41 15.54 -5.82
CA GLY A 123 -6.46 15.04 -7.20
C GLY A 123 -6.64 13.53 -7.28
N LEU A 124 -5.91 12.78 -6.46
CA LEU A 124 -6.02 11.32 -6.37
C LEU A 124 -7.39 10.88 -5.82
N TYR A 125 -7.93 11.60 -4.84
CA TYR A 125 -9.27 11.35 -4.31
C TYR A 125 -10.37 11.57 -5.36
N LEU A 126 -10.30 12.67 -6.12
CA LEU A 126 -11.22 12.97 -7.20
C LEU A 126 -11.14 11.91 -8.31
N MET A 127 -9.93 11.50 -8.69
CA MET A 127 -9.72 10.42 -9.65
C MET A 127 -10.34 9.10 -9.18
N ALA A 128 -10.11 8.71 -7.93
CA ALA A 128 -10.70 7.50 -7.36
C ALA A 128 -12.24 7.57 -7.27
N SER A 129 -12.79 8.77 -7.17
CA SER A 129 -14.24 9.03 -7.14
C SER A 129 -14.88 9.03 -8.53
N GLY A 130 -14.11 8.78 -9.60
CA GLY A 130 -14.60 8.84 -10.98
C GLY A 130 -14.81 10.27 -11.50
N ALA A 131 -14.31 11.28 -10.79
CA ALA A 131 -14.33 12.68 -11.21
C ALA A 131 -13.13 13.01 -12.12
N THR A 132 -12.85 12.15 -13.09
CA THR A 132 -11.84 12.39 -14.13
C THR A 132 -12.49 13.10 -15.30
N TRP A 133 -12.02 14.30 -15.62
CA TRP A 133 -12.38 14.98 -16.85
C TRP A 133 -11.53 14.43 -17.99
N GLU A 134 -12.13 13.76 -18.97
CA GLU A 134 -11.48 13.51 -20.26
C GLU A 134 -11.44 14.85 -21.00
N ALA A 135 -10.26 15.50 -21.01
CA ALA A 135 -9.99 16.66 -21.86
C ALA A 135 -9.59 16.20 -23.27
#